data_AF-A0A661XRG9-F1
#
_entry.id   AF-A0A661XRG9-F1
#
_cell.length_a   1.000
_cell.length_b   1.000
_cell.length_c   1.000
_cell.angle_alpha   90.00
_cell.angle_beta   90.00
_cell.angle_gamma   90.00
#
_symmetry.space_group_name_H-M   'P 1'
#
loop_
_entity.id
_entity.type
_entity.pdbx_description
1 polymer ?
#
loop_
_entity_poly.entity_id
_entity_poly.type
_entity_poly.pdbx_seq_one_letter_code
_entity_poly.pdbx_strand_id
1 'polypeptide(L)'
;MDTLIEFGKILLPAGLVLYAMYLGVKVTIAKQLTEKEMEIRQKNIAITLPIRLQAYERMSLFLERISPNNLVIRINQPELDARIFHQMLLKEIRDEYNHNVSQQVYMSEEVWEEIKTAKEDLITAINASSQGLADEATS
;
A
#
# COMPACT_ATOMS: atom_id res chain seq x y z
N MET A 1 -15.00 -71.30 22.47
CA MET A 1 -15.75 -70.25 21.74
C MET A 1 -16.07 -69.08 22.65
N ASP A 2 -16.37 -69.34 23.94
CA ASP A 2 -16.71 -68.29 24.92
C ASP A 2 -15.57 -67.33 25.23
N THR A 3 -14.33 -67.81 25.36
CA THR A 3 -13.16 -66.97 25.63
C THR A 3 -12.91 -65.92 24.54
N LEU A 4 -13.09 -66.28 23.27
CA LEU A 4 -12.97 -65.37 22.12
C LEU A 4 -14.03 -64.25 22.17
N ILE A 5 -15.25 -64.58 22.59
CA ILE A 5 -16.34 -63.62 22.74
C ILE A 5 -16.09 -62.68 23.93
N GLU A 6 -15.56 -63.20 25.04
CA GLU A 6 -15.16 -62.40 26.20
C GLU A 6 -14.04 -61.40 25.87
N PHE A 7 -13.00 -61.85 25.16
CA PHE A 7 -11.96 -60.94 24.66
C PHE A 7 -12.53 -59.88 23.71
N GLY A 8 -13.44 -60.28 22.82
CA GLY A 8 -14.13 -59.36 21.91
C GLY A 8 -14.89 -58.25 22.64
N LYS A 9 -15.59 -58.58 23.74
CA LYS A 9 -16.33 -57.60 24.57
C LYS A 9 -15.43 -56.54 25.21
N ILE A 10 -14.14 -56.80 25.40
CA ILE A 10 -13.17 -55.85 25.98
C ILE A 10 -12.43 -55.08 24.88
N LEU A 11 -12.03 -55.77 23.80
CA LEU A 11 -11.27 -55.17 22.70
C LEU A 11 -12.09 -54.16 21.88
N LEU A 12 -13.38 -54.42 21.65
CA LEU A 12 -14.26 -53.52 20.90
C LEU A 12 -14.41 -52.13 21.54
N PRO A 13 -14.81 -52.01 22.82
CA PRO A 13 -14.91 -50.71 23.46
C PRO A 13 -13.55 -50.03 23.62
N ALA A 14 -12.47 -50.79 23.89
CA ALA A 14 -11.12 -50.22 23.94
C ALA A 14 -10.70 -49.62 22.59
N GLY A 15 -10.98 -50.32 21.48
CA GLY A 15 -10.73 -49.82 20.12
C GLY A 15 -11.57 -48.59 19.78
N LEU A 16 -12.84 -48.56 20.18
CA LEU A 16 -13.70 -47.39 19.98
C LEU A 16 -13.19 -46.16 20.75
N VAL A 17 -12.76 -46.33 22.00
CA VAL A 17 -12.18 -45.24 22.81
C VAL A 17 -10.88 -44.73 22.18
N LEU A 18 -9.99 -45.63 21.75
CA LEU A 18 -8.75 -45.25 21.07
C LEU A 18 -9.03 -44.49 19.76
N TYR A 19 -10.00 -44.94 18.97
CA TYR A 19 -10.38 -44.27 17.74
C TYR A 19 -10.98 -42.88 18.00
N ALA A 20 -11.87 -42.76 18.98
CA ALA A 20 -12.44 -41.47 19.39
C ALA A 20 -11.35 -40.49 19.88
N MET A 21 -10.39 -40.99 20.67
CA MET A 21 -9.25 -40.19 21.13
C MET A 21 -8.38 -39.72 19.96
N TYR A 22 -8.07 -40.62 19.02
CA TYR A 22 -7.32 -40.28 17.81
C TYR A 22 -8.02 -39.20 16.98
N LEU A 23 -9.34 -39.31 16.77
CA LEU A 23 -10.12 -38.28 16.08
C LEU A 23 -10.10 -36.96 16.84
N GLY A 24 -10.28 -36.97 18.16
CA GLY A 24 -10.26 -35.76 18.99
C GLY A 24 -8.92 -35.02 18.91
N VAL A 25 -7.81 -35.75 18.98
CA VAL A 25 -6.47 -35.19 18.81
C VAL A 25 -6.29 -34.63 17.40
N LYS A 26 -6.68 -35.38 16.36
CA LYS A 26 -6.56 -34.95 14.96
C LYS A 26 -7.33 -33.65 14.68
N VAL A 27 -8.58 -33.55 15.16
CA VAL A 27 -9.42 -32.35 14.99
C VAL A 27 -8.81 -31.16 15.72
N THR A 28 -8.30 -31.37 16.94
CA THR A 28 -7.70 -30.29 17.73
C THR A 28 -6.42 -29.76 17.09
N ILE A 29 -5.55 -30.64 16.59
CA ILE A 29 -4.34 -30.24 15.86
C ILE A 29 -4.70 -29.47 14.59
N ALA A 30 -5.65 -29.97 13.79
CA ALA A 30 -6.10 -29.28 12.59
C ALA A 30 -6.64 -27.88 12.89
N LYS A 31 -7.46 -27.74 13.94
CA LYS A 31 -7.99 -26.46 14.39
C LYS A 31 -6.88 -25.50 14.84
N GLN A 32 -5.93 -25.97 15.63
CA GLN A 32 -4.80 -25.15 16.11
C GLN A 32 -3.92 -24.64 14.96
N LEU A 33 -3.71 -25.45 13.93
CA LEU A 33 -2.97 -25.03 12.73
C LEU A 33 -3.69 -23.90 12.02
N THR A 34 -5.00 -24.04 11.76
CA THR A 34 -5.80 -22.99 11.11
C THR A 34 -5.83 -21.71 11.94
N GLU A 35 -6.00 -21.80 13.26
CA GLU A 35 -5.97 -20.63 14.15
C GLU A 35 -4.63 -19.91 14.10
N LYS A 36 -3.52 -20.65 14.14
CA LYS A 36 -2.17 -20.09 14.05
C LYS A 36 -1.92 -19.44 12.69
N GLU A 37 -2.40 -20.02 11.60
CA GLU A 37 -2.32 -19.41 10.26
C GLU A 37 -3.10 -18.09 10.20
N MET A 38 -4.32 -18.05 10.76
CA MET A 38 -5.12 -16.82 10.84
C MET A 38 -4.43 -15.75 11.68
N GLU A 39 -3.84 -16.12 12.82
CA GLU A 39 -3.09 -15.20 13.68
C GLU A 39 -1.89 -14.59 12.95
N ILE A 40 -1.10 -15.41 12.23
CA ILE A 40 0.04 -14.93 11.45
C ILE A 40 -0.43 -13.96 10.35
N ARG A 41 -1.50 -14.30 9.63
CA ARG A 41 -2.08 -13.41 8.61
C ARG A 41 -2.54 -12.08 9.23
N GLN A 42 -3.22 -12.13 10.37
CA GLN A 42 -3.70 -10.94 11.06
C GLN A 42 -2.55 -10.05 11.54
N LYS A 43 -1.48 -10.63 12.08
CA LYS A 43 -0.25 -9.90 12.44
C LYS A 43 0.39 -9.23 11.22
N ASN A 44 0.51 -9.94 10.11
CA ASN A 44 1.07 -9.39 8.88
C ASN A 44 0.23 -8.21 8.34
N ILE A 45 -1.10 -8.33 8.37
CA ILE A 45 -2.01 -7.24 8.00
C ILE A 45 -1.85 -6.06 8.96
N ALA A 46 -1.82 -6.29 10.27
CA ALA A 46 -1.69 -5.24 11.28
C ALA A 46 -0.38 -4.44 11.14
N ILE A 47 0.70 -5.06 10.66
CA ILE A 47 1.98 -4.40 10.41
C ILE A 47 1.99 -3.70 9.04
N THR A 48 1.50 -4.36 7.99
CA THR A 48 1.67 -3.89 6.60
C THR A 48 0.62 -2.84 6.20
N LEU A 49 -0.62 -3.01 6.66
CA LEU A 49 -1.74 -2.13 6.26
C LEU A 49 -1.49 -0.66 6.62
N PRO A 50 -1.03 -0.30 7.84
CA PRO A 50 -0.78 1.09 8.18
C PRO A 50 0.27 1.75 7.28
N ILE A 51 1.34 1.03 6.95
CA ILE A 51 2.43 1.55 6.10
C ILE A 51 1.92 1.80 4.68
N ARG A 52 1.09 0.88 4.15
CA ARG A 52 0.44 1.08 2.85
C ARG A 52 -0.47 2.29 2.88
N LEU A 53 -1.38 2.39 3.85
CA LEU A 53 -2.30 3.51 3.98
C LEU A 53 -1.55 4.85 4.09
N GLN A 54 -0.48 4.90 4.87
CA GLN A 54 0.37 6.07 4.99
C GLN A 54 1.02 6.46 3.66
N ALA A 55 1.49 5.48 2.88
CA ALA A 55 2.05 5.74 1.55
C ALA A 55 0.99 6.35 0.60
N TYR A 56 -0.23 5.82 0.60
CA TYR A 56 -1.35 6.38 -0.16
C TYR A 56 -1.69 7.81 0.28
N GLU A 57 -1.77 8.08 1.59
CA GLU A 57 -1.99 9.43 2.12
C GLU A 57 -0.90 10.41 1.67
N ARG A 58 0.37 10.00 1.75
CA ARG A 58 1.49 10.83 1.27
C ARG A 58 1.40 11.12 -0.22
N MET A 59 0.92 10.18 -1.02
CA MET A 59 0.70 10.39 -2.46
C MET A 59 -0.46 11.33 -2.76
N SER A 60 -1.56 11.22 -2.01
CA SER A 60 -2.65 12.19 -2.10
C SER A 60 -2.16 13.60 -1.75
N LEU A 61 -1.35 13.75 -0.70
CA LEU A 61 -0.74 15.03 -0.32
C LEU A 61 0.24 15.54 -1.38
N PHE A 62 1.04 14.66 -1.97
CA PHE A 62 1.93 15.02 -3.08
C PHE A 62 1.14 15.62 -4.25
N LEU A 63 0.07 14.95 -4.70
CA LEU A 63 -0.80 15.44 -5.78
C LEU A 63 -1.44 16.78 -5.44
N GLU A 64 -1.93 16.94 -4.21
CA GLU A 64 -2.51 18.21 -3.74
C GLU A 64 -1.45 19.33 -3.75
N ARG A 65 -0.22 19.04 -3.31
CA ARG A 65 0.86 20.05 -3.25
C ARG A 65 1.34 20.51 -4.61
N ILE A 66 1.46 19.60 -5.58
CA ILE A 66 1.87 19.95 -6.94
C ILE A 66 0.73 20.55 -7.76
N SER A 67 -0.51 20.52 -7.29
CA SER A 67 -1.64 21.11 -8.02
C SER A 67 -1.35 22.58 -8.40
N PRO A 68 -1.72 23.03 -9.62
CA PRO A 68 -1.37 24.37 -10.10
C PRO A 68 -1.77 25.49 -9.13
N ASN A 69 -2.97 25.39 -8.54
CA ASN A 69 -3.49 26.38 -7.59
C ASN A 69 -2.58 26.52 -6.37
N ASN A 70 -2.17 25.40 -5.78
CA ASN A 70 -1.33 25.41 -4.59
C ASN A 70 0.13 25.77 -4.92
N LEU A 71 0.62 25.33 -6.08
CA LEU A 71 2.00 25.54 -6.52
C LEU A 71 2.26 27.01 -6.85
N VAL A 72 1.39 27.64 -7.65
CA VAL A 72 1.52 29.05 -8.07
C VAL A 72 1.47 29.97 -6.87
N ILE A 73 0.50 29.80 -5.95
CA ILE A 73 0.36 30.68 -4.77
C ILE A 73 1.60 30.59 -3.87
N ARG A 74 2.18 29.39 -3.72
CA ARG A 74 3.31 29.17 -2.81
C ARG A 74 4.63 29.73 -3.35
N ILE A 75 4.81 29.72 -4.67
CA ILE A 75 6.06 30.12 -5.33
C ILE A 75 6.01 31.57 -5.81
N ASN A 76 4.82 32.14 -6.05
CA ASN A 76 4.70 33.48 -6.57
C ASN A 76 5.33 34.51 -5.61
N GLN A 77 6.28 35.27 -6.13
CA GLN A 77 6.89 36.42 -5.48
C GLN A 77 6.75 37.63 -6.41
N PRO A 78 6.52 38.83 -5.87
CA PRO A 78 6.48 40.05 -6.68
C PRO A 78 7.77 40.18 -7.51
N GLU A 79 7.64 40.65 -8.75
CA GLU A 79 8.77 40.98 -9.65
C GLU A 79 9.57 39.77 -10.19
N LEU A 80 9.05 38.54 -10.09
CA LEU A 80 9.66 37.38 -10.73
C LEU A 80 9.50 37.43 -12.25
N ASP A 81 10.62 37.28 -12.95
CA ASP A 81 10.68 37.01 -14.38
C ASP A 81 10.00 35.67 -14.74
N ALA A 82 9.22 35.64 -15.82
CA ALA A 82 8.45 34.46 -16.22
C ALA A 82 9.33 33.21 -16.41
N ARG A 83 10.56 33.37 -16.93
CA ARG A 83 11.48 32.24 -17.14
C ARG A 83 12.01 31.70 -15.81
N ILE A 84 12.32 32.57 -14.86
CA ILE A 84 12.76 32.17 -13.52
C ILE A 84 11.61 31.46 -12.80
N PHE A 85 10.39 32.03 -12.85
CA PHE A 85 9.21 31.44 -12.24
C PHE A 85 8.90 30.04 -12.80
N HIS A 86 8.96 29.87 -14.12
CA HIS A 86 8.82 28.56 -14.77
C HIS A 86 9.82 27.53 -14.26
N GLN A 87 11.10 27.90 -14.15
CA GLN A 87 12.12 27.00 -13.61
C GLN A 87 11.88 26.64 -12.14
N MET A 88 11.41 27.58 -11.33
CA MET A 88 11.06 27.33 -9.94
C MET A 88 9.90 26.35 -9.80
N LEU A 89 8.85 26.48 -10.61
CA LEU A 89 7.72 25.53 -10.63
C LEU A 89 8.19 24.10 -10.92
N LEU A 90 8.99 23.92 -11.98
CA LEU A 90 9.51 22.61 -12.37
C LEU A 90 10.43 22.00 -11.31
N LYS A 91 11.24 22.85 -10.66
CA LYS A 91 12.12 22.42 -9.58
C LYS A 91 11.32 21.91 -8.39
N GLU A 92 10.31 22.65 -7.94
CA GLU A 92 9.49 22.27 -6.79
C GLU A 92 8.77 20.94 -7.00
N ILE A 93 8.19 20.72 -8.19
CA ILE A 93 7.55 19.44 -8.55
C ILE A 93 8.54 18.29 -8.45
N ARG A 94 9.78 18.48 -8.95
CA ARG A 94 10.83 17.46 -8.91
C ARG A 94 11.28 17.16 -7.49
N ASP A 95 11.43 18.19 -6.67
CA ASP A 95 11.87 18.05 -5.28
C ASP A 95 10.80 17.30 -4.47
N GLU A 96 9.53 17.69 -4.57
CA GLU A 96 8.39 16.97 -3.94
C GLU A 96 8.28 15.51 -4.43
N TYR A 97 8.49 15.26 -5.72
CA TYR A 97 8.52 13.90 -6.25
C TYR A 97 9.66 13.08 -5.64
N ASN A 98 10.89 13.61 -5.61
CA ASN A 98 12.05 12.94 -5.04
C ASN A 98 11.87 12.63 -3.54
N HIS A 99 11.19 13.52 -2.79
CA HIS A 99 10.88 13.29 -1.38
C HIS A 99 9.90 12.14 -1.16
N ASN A 100 9.08 11.80 -2.14
CA ASN A 100 8.01 10.81 -1.98
C ASN A 100 8.11 9.59 -2.92
N VAL A 101 9.09 9.53 -3.83
CA VAL A 101 9.27 8.41 -4.77
C VAL A 101 9.46 7.06 -4.07
N SER A 102 10.02 7.05 -2.85
CA SER A 102 10.19 5.84 -2.05
C SER A 102 8.86 5.17 -1.67
N GLN A 103 7.76 5.93 -1.68
CA GLN A 103 6.44 5.40 -1.36
C GLN A 103 5.94 4.38 -2.40
N GLN A 104 6.48 4.38 -3.62
CA GLN A 104 6.11 3.45 -4.71
C GLN A 104 6.17 1.97 -4.29
N VAL A 105 7.03 1.62 -3.33
CA VAL A 105 7.20 0.25 -2.82
C VAL A 105 5.95 -0.27 -2.09
N TYR A 106 5.07 0.63 -1.64
CA TYR A 106 3.90 0.30 -0.81
C TYR A 106 2.56 0.41 -1.53
N MET A 107 2.55 0.70 -2.84
CA MET A 107 1.33 0.84 -3.64
C MET A 107 1.31 -0.14 -4.82
N SER A 108 0.15 -0.28 -5.46
CA SER A 108 0.04 -1.02 -6.71
C SER A 108 0.75 -0.28 -7.85
N GLU A 109 1.26 -1.05 -8.81
CA GLU A 109 1.89 -0.52 -10.02
C GLU A 109 0.92 0.40 -10.78
N GLU A 110 -0.34 0.01 -10.92
CA GLU A 110 -1.40 0.80 -11.55
C GLU A 110 -1.52 2.21 -10.95
N VAL A 111 -1.66 2.32 -9.62
CA VAL A 111 -1.78 3.64 -8.97
C VAL A 111 -0.49 4.45 -9.12
N TRP A 112 0.66 3.79 -9.07
CA TRP A 112 1.93 4.46 -9.26
C TRP A 112 2.09 5.05 -10.68
N GLU A 113 1.65 4.32 -11.70
CA GLU A 113 1.62 4.81 -13.08
C GLU A 113 0.70 6.02 -13.23
N GLU A 114 -0.50 6.00 -12.62
CA GLU A 114 -1.41 7.16 -12.63
C GLU A 114 -0.78 8.40 -11.98
N ILE A 115 -0.09 8.24 -10.85
CA ILE A 115 0.61 9.35 -10.17
C ILE A 115 1.73 9.92 -11.06
N LYS A 116 2.49 9.05 -11.74
CA LYS A 116 3.55 9.51 -12.66
C LYS A 116 2.95 10.27 -13.84
N THR A 117 1.88 9.74 -14.44
CA THR A 117 1.17 10.39 -15.54
C THR A 117 0.68 11.77 -15.13
N ALA A 118 -0.01 11.90 -13.99
CA ALA A 118 -0.49 13.19 -13.50
C ALA A 118 0.64 14.23 -13.32
N LYS A 119 1.80 13.80 -12.82
CA LYS A 119 2.99 14.65 -12.68
C LYS A 119 3.56 15.08 -14.04
N GLU A 120 3.68 14.16 -15.00
CA GLU A 120 4.17 14.48 -16.35
C GLU A 120 3.21 15.39 -17.13
N ASP A 121 1.90 15.17 -17.00
CA ASP A 121 0.87 16.02 -17.59
C ASP A 121 0.94 17.45 -17.06
N LEU A 122 1.13 17.60 -15.74
CA LEU A 122 1.32 18.89 -15.11
C LEU A 122 2.58 19.61 -15.64
N ILE A 123 3.71 18.89 -15.73
CA ILE A 123 4.95 19.45 -16.30
C ILE A 123 4.72 19.90 -17.75
N THR A 124 4.01 19.09 -18.53
CA THR A 124 3.67 19.40 -19.93
C THR A 124 2.79 20.66 -20.01
N ALA A 125 1.78 20.78 -19.15
CA ALA A 125 0.93 21.95 -19.08
C ALA A 125 1.73 23.22 -18.72
N ILE A 126 2.61 23.15 -17.71
CA ILE A 126 3.48 24.26 -17.29
C ILE A 126 4.41 24.69 -18.44
N ASN A 127 5.01 23.73 -19.15
CA ASN A 127 5.87 24.00 -20.30
C ASN A 127 5.11 24.67 -21.45
N ALA A 128 3.89 24.20 -21.75
CA ALA A 128 3.04 24.79 -22.78
C ALA A 128 2.62 26.23 -22.43
N SER A 129 2.27 26.49 -21.17
CA SER A 129 1.94 27.84 -20.70
C SER A 129 3.12 28.81 -20.81
N SER A 130 4.36 28.34 -20.60
CA SER A 130 5.55 29.17 -20.74
C SER A 130 5.88 29.54 -22.19
N GLN A 131 5.54 28.71 -23.17
CA GLN A 131 5.84 28.97 -24.59
C GLN A 131 5.02 30.13 -25.18
N GLY A 132 3.90 30.51 -24.55
CA GLY A 132 3.05 31.61 -24.97
C GLY A 132 3.41 32.98 -24.35
N LEU A 133 4.43 33.04 -23.49
CA LEU A 133 4.83 34.24 -22.77
C LEU A 133 6.10 34.86 -23.37
N ALA A 134 6.17 36.19 -23.40
CA ALA A 134 7.42 36.88 -23.72
C ALA A 134 8.43 36.68 -22.58
N ASP A 135 9.73 36.61 -22.91
CA ASP A 135 10.82 36.34 -21.95
C ASP A 135 10.93 37.35 -20.80
N GLU A 136 10.21 38.48 -20.87
CA GLU A 136 10.26 39.60 -19.91
C GLU A 136 8.87 39.89 -19.30
N ALA A 137 7.91 38.98 -19.51
CA ALA A 137 6.62 39.03 -18.85
C ALA A 137 6.81 38.80 -17.34
N THR A 138 6.18 39.66 -16.54
CA THR A 138 6.20 39.61 -15.08
C THR A 138 4.80 39.27 -14.56
N SER A 139 4.73 38.67 -13.36
CA SER A 139 3.45 38.35 -12.68
C SER A 139 2.66 39.58 -12.30
#